data_AF-I9KBY4-F1
#
_entry.id   AF-I9KBY4-F1
#
_cell.length_a   1.000
_cell.length_b   1.000
_cell.length_c   1.000
_cell.angle_alpha   90.00
_cell.angle_beta   90.00
_cell.angle_gamma   90.00
#
_symmetry.space_group_name_H-M   'P 1'
#
loop_
_entity.id
_entity.type
_entity.pdbx_description
1 polymer ?
#
loop_
_entity_poly.entity_id
_entity_poly.type
_entity_poly.pdbx_seq_one_letter_code
_entity_poly.pdbx_strand_id
1 'polypeptide(L)'
;MRGTPQQRPTAPNDTSNGRPDTAAGGGPAIGPARLWIDWTACDARGWCAELLPELLTRDPDGYPLDRSPGAHATQDLTIPAQLAGHARRAVDACPRLALRLLPD
;
A
#
# COMPACT_ATOMS: atom_id res chain seq x y z
N MET A 1 -65.24 -1.69 7.28
CA MET A 1 -64.18 -1.08 8.12
C MET A 1 -63.78 -2.18 9.12
N ARG A 2 -62.71 -2.95 8.96
CA ARG A 2 -61.29 -2.59 9.02
C ARG A 2 -60.49 -3.63 8.22
N GLY A 3 -59.64 -3.18 7.31
CA GLY A 3 -58.82 -4.03 6.45
C GLY A 3 -57.68 -4.72 7.21
N THR A 4 -57.42 -5.96 6.83
CA THR A 4 -56.26 -6.76 7.25
C THR A 4 -54.98 -6.17 6.63
N PRO A 5 -53.93 -5.88 7.41
CA PRO A 5 -52.65 -5.46 6.84
C PRO A 5 -51.92 -6.68 6.25
N GLN A 6 -51.70 -6.63 4.94
CA GLN A 6 -50.90 -7.57 4.16
C GLN A 6 -49.41 -7.26 4.41
N GLN A 7 -48.68 -8.14 5.09
CA GLN A 7 -47.22 -8.02 5.21
C GLN A 7 -46.52 -8.85 4.15
N ARG A 8 -45.63 -8.16 3.41
CA ARG A 8 -44.87 -8.59 2.24
C ARG A 8 -43.87 -9.71 2.55
N PRO A 9 -43.61 -10.63 1.60
CA PRO A 9 -42.45 -11.50 1.67
C PRO A 9 -41.17 -10.70 1.42
N THR A 10 -40.18 -10.85 2.31
CA THR A 10 -38.80 -10.38 2.12
C THR A 10 -38.06 -11.33 1.18
N ALA A 11 -37.48 -10.78 0.12
CA ALA A 11 -36.49 -11.45 -0.73
C ALA A 11 -35.32 -10.47 -0.96
N PRO A 12 -34.14 -10.91 -1.44
CA PRO A 12 -33.41 -12.16 -1.16
C PRO A 12 -31.92 -11.92 -0.83
N ASN A 13 -31.25 -12.99 -0.39
CA ASN A 13 -29.81 -13.32 -0.46
C ASN A 13 -28.75 -12.20 -0.44
N ASP A 14 -28.01 -12.16 0.67
CA ASP A 14 -26.63 -11.67 0.73
C ASP A 14 -25.73 -12.54 -0.16
N THR A 15 -25.48 -12.07 -1.38
CA THR A 15 -24.36 -12.55 -2.20
C THR A 15 -23.20 -11.60 -1.97
N SER A 16 -22.50 -11.81 -0.85
CA SER A 16 -21.13 -11.36 -0.65
C SER A 16 -20.26 -12.00 -1.72
N ASN A 17 -20.22 -11.41 -2.91
CA ASN A 17 -19.20 -11.71 -3.90
C ASN A 17 -17.87 -11.26 -3.30
N GLY A 18 -17.06 -12.22 -2.86
CA GLY A 18 -15.66 -12.01 -2.53
C GLY A 18 -14.99 -11.28 -3.68
N ARG A 19 -14.55 -10.05 -3.43
CA ARG A 19 -13.64 -9.35 -4.34
C ARG A 19 -12.37 -10.20 -4.41
N PRO A 20 -11.95 -10.67 -5.60
CA PRO A 20 -10.59 -11.13 -5.74
C PRO A 20 -9.69 -9.92 -5.51
N ASP A 21 -8.87 -10.00 -4.47
CA ASP A 21 -7.77 -9.12 -4.09
C ASP A 21 -6.59 -9.18 -5.08
N THR A 22 -6.88 -9.45 -6.36
CA THR A 22 -5.90 -9.38 -7.44
C THR A 22 -5.74 -7.94 -7.91
N ALA A 23 -5.30 -7.06 -7.01
CA ALA A 23 -4.76 -5.75 -7.38
C ALA A 23 -3.24 -5.85 -7.57
N ALA A 24 -2.81 -6.79 -8.43
CA ALA A 24 -1.54 -6.67 -9.10
C ALA A 24 -1.64 -5.43 -10.02
N GLY A 25 -1.15 -4.30 -9.52
CA GLY A 25 -1.13 -3.02 -10.22
C GLY A 25 -0.23 -3.08 -11.45
N GLY A 26 -0.77 -3.52 -12.58
CA GLY A 26 -0.14 -3.42 -13.90
C GLY A 26 -0.27 -2.02 -14.48
N GLY A 27 0.43 -1.04 -13.90
CA GLY A 27 0.89 0.12 -14.69
C GLY A 27 1.94 -0.34 -15.70
N PRO A 28 2.27 0.44 -16.76
CA PRO A 28 3.29 0.05 -17.73
C PRO A 28 4.55 -0.38 -16.98
N ALA A 29 5.07 -1.55 -17.34
CA ALA A 29 6.23 -2.16 -16.69
C ALA A 29 7.40 -1.18 -16.75
N ILE A 30 7.59 -0.43 -15.66
CA ILE A 30 8.89 0.10 -15.35
C ILE A 30 9.74 -1.13 -15.07
N GLY A 31 10.98 -1.12 -15.54
CA GLY A 31 11.97 -2.09 -15.10
C GLY A 31 12.12 -2.07 -13.57
N PRO A 32 13.08 -2.85 -13.03
CA PRO A 32 13.45 -2.66 -11.63
C PRO A 32 13.69 -1.16 -11.38
N ALA A 33 13.17 -0.70 -10.26
CA ALA A 33 13.24 0.70 -9.88
C ALA A 33 13.84 0.77 -8.49
N ARG A 34 14.33 1.95 -8.12
CA ARG A 34 15.00 2.15 -6.85
C ARG A 34 14.25 3.18 -6.04
N LEU A 35 13.87 2.82 -4.82
CA LEU A 35 13.22 3.75 -3.89
C LEU A 35 14.29 4.37 -3.01
N TRP A 36 14.40 5.69 -3.09
CA TRP A 36 15.30 6.49 -2.27
C TRP A 36 14.53 7.23 -1.17
N ILE A 37 15.04 7.19 0.05
CA ILE A 37 14.40 7.76 1.25
C ILE A 37 15.25 8.91 1.79
N ASP A 38 14.71 10.11 1.79
CA ASP A 38 15.29 11.28 2.44
C ASP A 38 15.05 11.23 3.96
N TRP A 39 16.06 10.75 4.70
CA TRP A 39 15.97 10.67 6.16
C TRP A 39 15.88 12.04 6.84
N THR A 40 16.33 13.12 6.18
CA THR A 40 16.26 14.47 6.74
C THR A 40 14.88 15.11 6.58
N ALA A 41 14.09 14.65 5.60
CA ALA A 41 12.72 15.09 5.37
C ALA A 41 11.66 14.13 5.94
N CYS A 42 12.04 12.89 6.25
CA CYS A 42 11.14 11.87 6.80
C CYS A 42 10.79 12.18 8.26
N ASP A 43 9.49 12.31 8.55
CA ASP A 43 8.97 12.52 9.90
C ASP A 43 8.19 11.28 10.41
N ALA A 44 8.68 10.07 10.13
CA ALA A 44 8.12 8.81 10.66
C ALA A 44 6.61 8.57 10.45
N ARG A 45 6.04 9.06 9.33
CA ARG A 45 4.58 8.96 9.06
C ARG A 45 4.10 7.58 8.62
N GLY A 46 5.01 6.70 8.20
CA GLY A 46 4.71 5.30 7.91
C GLY A 46 4.01 4.97 6.59
N TRP A 47 3.64 5.94 5.76
CA TRP A 47 2.98 5.68 4.46
C TRP A 47 3.76 4.73 3.54
N CYS A 48 5.09 4.81 3.53
CA CYS A 48 5.93 3.88 2.78
C CYS A 48 5.76 2.44 3.26
N ALA A 49 5.78 2.19 4.56
CA ALA A 49 5.64 0.84 5.12
C ALA A 49 4.22 0.29 4.97
N GLU A 50 3.19 1.15 4.97
CA GLU A 50 1.81 0.71 4.69
C GLU A 50 1.61 0.31 3.21
N LEU A 51 2.28 1.00 2.28
CA LEU A 51 2.11 0.77 0.85
C LEU A 51 3.12 -0.24 0.27
N LEU A 52 4.24 -0.46 0.95
CA LEU A 52 5.27 -1.45 0.61
C LEU A 52 5.58 -2.38 1.79
N PRO A 53 4.57 -3.06 2.37
CA PRO A 53 4.80 -3.94 3.51
C PRO A 53 5.73 -5.10 3.17
N GLU A 54 5.86 -5.50 1.91
CA GLU A 54 6.76 -6.58 1.48
C GLU A 54 8.24 -6.23 1.66
N LEU A 55 8.60 -4.95 1.55
CA LEU A 55 9.99 -4.47 1.57
C LEU A 55 10.32 -3.63 2.81
N LEU A 56 9.32 -3.01 3.41
CA LEU A 56 9.49 -2.08 4.50
C LEU A 56 8.68 -2.50 5.72
N THR A 57 9.30 -2.37 6.88
CA THR A 57 8.63 -2.35 8.19
C THR A 57 8.89 -0.98 8.84
N ARG A 58 8.37 -0.78 10.05
CA ARG A 58 8.69 0.39 10.87
C ARG A 58 9.40 -0.02 12.14
N ASP A 59 10.29 0.85 12.60
CA ASP A 59 10.79 0.82 13.96
C ASP A 59 9.71 1.32 14.96
N PRO A 60 9.98 1.28 16.28
CA PRO A 60 9.05 1.78 17.28
C PRO A 60 8.73 3.28 17.15
N ASP A 61 9.63 4.07 16.57
CA ASP A 61 9.48 5.52 16.38
C ASP A 61 8.73 5.85 15.07
N GLY A 62 8.48 4.85 14.21
CA GLY A 62 7.73 4.96 12.96
C GLY A 62 8.60 5.15 11.70
N TYR A 63 9.93 5.12 11.82
CA TYR A 63 10.83 5.24 10.67
C TYR A 63 10.91 3.94 9.87
N PRO A 64 11.10 4.02 8.54
CA PRO A 64 11.13 2.85 7.68
C PRO A 64 12.41 2.03 7.90
N LEU A 65 12.25 0.74 8.15
CA LEU A 65 13.33 -0.23 8.13
C LEU A 65 13.14 -1.16 6.94
N ASP A 66 14.24 -1.55 6.31
CA ASP A 66 14.27 -2.67 5.37
C ASP A 66 13.72 -3.93 6.07
N ARG A 67 12.91 -4.72 5.38
CA ARG A 67 12.34 -5.98 5.91
C ARG A 67 13.30 -7.17 5.78
N SER A 68 14.44 -7.01 5.12
CA SER A 68 15.50 -8.01 5.00
C SER A 68 15.95 -8.54 6.38
N PRO A 69 16.54 -9.75 6.45
CA PRO A 69 16.99 -10.32 7.71
C PRO A 69 17.85 -9.35 8.52
N GLY A 70 17.42 -9.06 9.75
CA GLY A 70 18.11 -8.09 10.62
C GLY A 70 17.61 -6.64 10.51
N ALA A 71 16.49 -6.40 9.82
CA ALA A 71 15.73 -5.16 9.73
C ALA A 71 16.48 -3.88 10.16
N HIS A 72 17.02 -3.15 9.18
CA HIS A 72 17.85 -1.99 9.43
C HIS A 72 17.35 -0.76 8.67
N ALA A 73 17.75 0.42 9.13
CA ALA A 73 17.54 1.65 8.40
C ALA A 73 18.19 1.53 7.01
N THR A 74 17.47 1.92 5.98
CA THR A 74 17.96 1.95 4.61
C THR A 74 17.58 3.24 3.93
N GLN A 75 18.49 3.75 3.11
CA GLN A 75 18.25 4.92 2.28
C GLN A 75 17.85 4.54 0.86
N ASP A 76 18.18 3.32 0.43
CA ASP A 76 18.09 2.86 -0.95
C ASP A 76 17.56 1.42 -0.96
N LEU A 77 16.48 1.19 -1.72
CA LEU A 77 15.80 -0.09 -1.85
C LEU A 77 15.56 -0.43 -3.30
N THR A 78 16.03 -1.60 -3.73
CA THR A 78 15.62 -2.17 -5.01
C THR A 78 14.16 -2.61 -4.94
N ILE A 79 13.36 -2.11 -5.88
CA ILE A 79 11.94 -2.40 -6.03
C ILE A 79 11.77 -3.40 -7.18
N PRO A 80 11.29 -4.63 -6.89
CA PRO A 80 10.88 -5.57 -7.93
C PRO A 80 9.80 -4.97 -8.83
N ALA A 81 9.81 -5.31 -10.12
CA ALA A 81 8.87 -4.76 -11.10
C ALA A 81 7.39 -4.90 -10.68
N GLN A 82 7.04 -5.98 -9.97
CA GLN A 82 5.71 -6.26 -9.43
C GLN A 82 5.28 -5.27 -8.34
N LEU A 83 6.23 -4.67 -7.63
CA LEU A 83 6.01 -3.69 -6.57
C LEU A 83 6.19 -2.24 -7.06
N ALA A 84 6.60 -2.01 -8.31
CA ALA A 84 6.80 -0.67 -8.85
C ALA A 84 5.54 0.21 -8.76
N GLY A 85 4.35 -0.37 -8.97
CA GLY A 85 3.07 0.33 -8.81
C GLY A 85 2.79 0.74 -7.35
N HIS A 86 3.11 -0.13 -6.40
CA HIS A 86 3.03 0.17 -4.96
C HIS A 86 4.01 1.26 -4.56
N ALA A 87 5.23 1.22 -5.08
CA ALA A 87 6.25 2.21 -4.79
C ALA A 87 5.90 3.61 -5.35
N ARG A 88 5.28 3.68 -6.53
CA ARG A 88 4.73 4.95 -7.05
C ARG A 88 3.68 5.53 -6.12
N ARG A 89 2.72 4.71 -5.69
CA ARG A 89 1.71 5.16 -4.72
C ARG A 89 2.34 5.62 -3.41
N ALA A 90 3.40 4.95 -2.94
CA ALA A 90 4.11 5.36 -1.74
C ALA A 90 4.74 6.76 -1.89
N VAL A 91 5.40 7.02 -3.02
CA VAL A 91 5.95 8.35 -3.34
C VAL A 91 4.86 9.40 -3.37
N ASP A 92 3.77 9.15 -4.09
CA ASP A 92 2.66 10.09 -4.26
C ASP A 92 1.91 10.37 -2.94
N ALA A 93 1.83 9.37 -2.06
CA ALA A 93 1.16 9.49 -0.76
C ALA A 93 2.03 10.16 0.32
N CYS A 94 3.34 10.32 0.10
CA CYS A 94 4.25 10.84 1.12
C CYS A 94 4.07 12.36 1.31
N PRO A 95 3.46 12.83 2.42
CA PRO A 95 3.11 14.25 2.58
C PRO A 95 4.34 15.14 2.83
N ARG A 96 5.50 14.54 3.11
CA ARG A 96 6.78 15.25 3.29
C ARG A 96 7.64 15.24 2.04
N LEU A 97 7.22 14.52 0.99
CA LEU A 97 7.99 14.32 -0.24
C LEU A 97 9.39 13.75 0.05
N ALA A 98 9.49 12.92 1.09
CA ALA A 98 10.73 12.27 1.50
C ALA A 98 11.09 11.06 0.63
N LEU A 99 10.18 10.60 -0.24
CA LEU A 99 10.39 9.43 -1.08
C LEU A 99 10.61 9.84 -2.53
N ARG A 100 11.54 9.16 -3.20
CA ARG A 100 11.79 9.33 -4.64
C ARG A 100 11.94 7.97 -5.30
N LEU A 101 11.36 7.82 -6.48
CA LEU A 101 11.67 6.70 -7.36
C LEU A 101 12.73 7.11 -8.36
N LEU A 102 13.81 6.36 -8.37
CA LEU A 102 14.89 6.46 -9.35
C LEU A 102 14.74 5.31 -10.34
N PRO A 103 14.98 5.54 -11.65
CA PRO A 103 15.23 4.44 -12.56
C PRO A 103 16.49 3.69 -12.11
N ASP A 104 16.49 2.35 -12.18
CA ASP A 104 17.75 1.57 -12.06
C ASP A 104 18.67 1.79 -13.26
#